data_AF-A0A0P6XSC1-F1
#
_entry.id   AF-A0A0P6XSC1-F1
#
_cell.length_a   1.000
_cell.length_b   1.000
_cell.length_c   1.000
_cell.angle_alpha   90.00
_cell.angle_beta   90.00
_cell.angle_gamma   90.00
#
_symmetry.space_group_name_H-M   'P 1'
#
loop_
_entity.id
_entity.type
_entity.pdbx_description
1 polymer ?
#
loop_
_entity_poly.entity_id
_entity_poly.type
_entity_poly.pdbx_seq_one_letter_code
_entity_poly.pdbx_strand_id
1 'polypeptide(L)'
;MASNEIDLAQVFQAVTQTLASNQGALNQADDYNHNHGDNMVEIFNLVTQAVQKKGKKPAADQLAYASKMLSKQAQSGSAQAYAQGLSRAAQQFKGRDLQPENALELIELLMGNPAASQAQAQPAVDPNAELLNSLLGSLSGETQSGQQGQEGLDMADLLAGGLAFLQSRQRGESTMEALLDAVMAGSQMGQSAHRAQSGKLVSGTLLQMLAQGLGGR
;
A
#
# COMPACT_ATOMS: atom_id res chain seq x y z
N MET A 1 19.81 13.91 -19.21
CA MET A 1 19.73 13.24 -17.89
C MET A 1 18.86 12.02 -18.08
N ALA A 2 19.36 10.80 -17.82
CA ALA A 2 18.50 9.62 -17.84
C ALA A 2 17.49 9.76 -16.69
N SER A 3 16.19 9.78 -17.01
CA SER A 3 15.12 9.85 -16.03
C SER A 3 15.18 8.61 -15.14
N ASN A 4 15.26 8.83 -13.84
CA ASN A 4 15.35 7.79 -12.80
C ASN A 4 13.96 7.16 -12.52
N GLU A 5 13.15 7.05 -13.58
CA GLU A 5 11.75 6.71 -13.53
C GLU A 5 11.57 5.22 -13.21
N ILE A 6 10.67 4.93 -12.28
CA ILE A 6 10.41 3.56 -11.82
C ILE A 6 9.62 2.81 -12.90
N ASP A 7 10.16 1.66 -13.34
CA ASP A 7 9.45 0.77 -14.26
C ASP A 7 8.39 -0.05 -13.51
N LEU A 8 7.13 0.39 -13.60
CA LEU A 8 5.98 -0.30 -12.99
C LEU A 8 5.84 -1.76 -13.45
N ALA A 9 6.23 -2.09 -14.68
CA ALA A 9 6.14 -3.47 -15.16
C ALA A 9 7.13 -4.37 -14.41
N GLN A 10 8.36 -3.90 -14.19
CA GLN A 10 9.35 -4.64 -13.39
C GLN A 10 8.91 -4.77 -11.93
N VAL A 11 8.42 -3.69 -11.35
CA VAL A 11 7.94 -3.66 -9.96
C VAL A 11 6.80 -4.66 -9.74
N PHE A 12 5.74 -4.59 -10.55
CA PHE A 12 4.61 -5.52 -10.40
C PHE A 12 4.96 -6.97 -10.78
N GLN A 13 5.92 -7.18 -11.69
CA GLN A 13 6.44 -8.51 -11.99
C GLN A 13 7.14 -9.15 -10.78
N ALA A 14 7.95 -8.37 -10.04
CA ALA A 14 8.62 -8.85 -8.83
C ALA A 14 7.60 -9.21 -7.73
N VAL A 15 6.57 -8.38 -7.54
CA VAL A 15 5.47 -8.68 -6.60
C VAL A 15 4.75 -9.96 -7.00
N THR A 16 4.43 -10.12 -8.29
CA THR A 16 3.77 -11.32 -8.82
C THR A 16 4.59 -12.58 -8.54
N GLN A 17 5.91 -12.53 -8.76
CA GLN A 17 6.80 -13.66 -8.48
C GLN A 17 6.87 -14.01 -6.99
N THR A 18 6.93 -13.00 -6.13
CA THR A 18 6.93 -13.20 -4.68
C THR A 18 5.63 -13.83 -4.21
N LEU A 19 4.49 -13.35 -4.70
CA LEU A 19 3.18 -13.91 -4.38
C LEU A 19 3.03 -15.35 -4.90
N ALA A 20 3.46 -15.63 -6.13
CA ALA A 20 3.44 -16.99 -6.69
C ALA A 20 4.28 -17.97 -5.86
N SER A 21 5.45 -17.52 -5.39
CA SER A 21 6.32 -18.34 -4.54
C SER A 21 5.72 -18.61 -3.15
N ASN A 22 4.79 -17.77 -2.69
CA ASN A 22 4.13 -17.87 -1.39
C ASN A 22 2.65 -18.30 -1.50
N GLN A 23 2.17 -18.64 -2.69
CA GLN A 23 0.75 -18.88 -2.99
C GLN A 23 0.13 -19.93 -2.06
N GLY A 24 0.79 -21.07 -1.87
CA GLY A 24 0.31 -22.14 -1.00
C GLY A 24 0.19 -21.71 0.46
N ALA A 25 1.16 -20.96 0.98
CA ALA A 25 1.12 -20.45 2.36
C ALA A 25 -0.01 -19.42 2.55
N LEU A 26 -0.26 -18.59 1.54
CA LEU A 26 -1.37 -17.63 1.55
C LEU A 26 -2.73 -18.32 1.49
N ASN A 27 -2.86 -19.39 0.70
CA ASN A 27 -4.07 -20.24 0.71
C ASN A 27 -4.27 -20.93 2.05
N GLN A 28 -3.17 -21.38 2.69
CA GLN A 28 -3.24 -22.02 4.00
C GLN A 28 -3.67 -21.03 5.11
N ALA A 29 -3.24 -19.77 5.05
CA ALA A 29 -3.64 -18.73 6.00
C ALA A 29 -5.08 -18.22 5.81
N ASP A 30 -5.74 -18.64 4.72
CA ASP A 30 -7.12 -18.32 4.41
C ASP A 30 -8.06 -19.44 4.86
N ASP A 31 -8.44 -19.42 6.13
CA ASP A 31 -9.24 -20.45 6.79
C ASP A 31 -10.70 -20.56 6.28
N TYR A 32 -11.13 -19.67 5.39
CA TYR A 32 -12.51 -19.67 4.91
C TYR A 32 -12.70 -20.51 3.65
N ASN A 33 -11.98 -20.19 2.58
CA ASN A 33 -12.13 -20.86 1.28
C ASN A 33 -10.80 -21.22 0.62
N HIS A 34 -9.67 -21.01 1.31
CA HIS A 34 -8.32 -21.43 0.93
C HIS A 34 -7.89 -21.02 -0.48
N ASN A 35 -8.33 -19.85 -0.96
CA ASN A 35 -8.01 -19.38 -2.31
C ASN A 35 -7.41 -17.98 -2.36
N HIS A 36 -7.10 -17.38 -1.20
CA HIS A 36 -6.50 -16.05 -1.16
C HIS A 36 -5.19 -15.95 -1.95
N GLY A 37 -4.28 -16.91 -1.81
CA GLY A 37 -3.05 -16.98 -2.62
C GLY A 37 -3.33 -17.05 -4.12
N ASP A 38 -4.31 -17.86 -4.56
CA ASP A 38 -4.72 -17.92 -5.97
C ASP A 38 -5.21 -16.55 -6.46
N ASN A 39 -6.09 -15.92 -5.68
CA ASN A 39 -6.60 -14.58 -5.98
C ASN A 39 -5.45 -13.56 -6.08
N MET A 40 -4.51 -13.59 -5.15
CA MET A 40 -3.39 -12.64 -5.13
C MET A 40 -2.48 -12.80 -6.36
N VAL A 41 -2.20 -14.03 -6.77
CA VAL A 41 -1.41 -14.31 -7.98
C VAL A 41 -2.18 -13.88 -9.24
N GLU A 42 -3.48 -14.15 -9.33
CA GLU A 42 -4.32 -13.70 -10.44
C GLU A 42 -4.35 -12.16 -10.54
N ILE A 43 -4.61 -11.47 -9.42
CA ILE A 43 -4.68 -10.01 -9.33
C ILE A 43 -3.39 -9.39 -9.86
N PHE A 44 -2.24 -9.79 -9.33
CA PHE A 44 -0.97 -9.15 -9.69
C PHE A 44 -0.48 -9.55 -11.08
N ASN A 45 -0.85 -10.74 -11.59
CA ASN A 45 -0.67 -11.07 -13.00
C ASN A 45 -1.46 -10.13 -13.92
N LEU A 46 -2.75 -9.88 -13.63
CA LEU A 46 -3.58 -8.96 -14.40
C LEU A 46 -3.02 -7.53 -14.37
N VAL A 47 -2.60 -7.06 -13.20
CA VAL A 47 -1.96 -5.74 -13.05
C VAL A 47 -0.69 -5.66 -13.87
N THR A 48 0.19 -6.66 -13.77
CA THR A 48 1.45 -6.73 -14.53
C THR A 48 1.19 -6.69 -16.04
N GLN A 49 0.25 -7.47 -16.54
CA GLN A 49 -0.13 -7.46 -17.95
C GLN A 49 -0.70 -6.11 -18.40
N ALA A 50 -1.52 -5.47 -17.55
CA ALA A 50 -2.11 -4.17 -17.84
C ALA A 50 -1.06 -3.07 -17.95
N VAL A 51 -0.10 -3.00 -17.01
CA VAL A 51 0.97 -2.00 -17.04
C VAL A 51 1.92 -2.25 -18.22
N GLN A 52 2.30 -3.50 -18.49
CA GLN A 52 3.12 -3.88 -19.65
C GLN A 52 2.46 -3.45 -20.97
N LYS A 53 1.14 -3.63 -21.10
CA LYS A 53 0.37 -3.22 -22.27
C LYS A 53 0.33 -1.70 -22.47
N LYS A 54 0.45 -0.92 -21.38
CA LYS A 54 0.54 0.55 -21.46
C LYS A 54 1.98 1.03 -21.64
N GLY A 55 2.98 0.23 -21.26
CA GLY A 55 4.39 0.45 -21.57
C GLY A 55 4.86 1.82 -21.11
N LYS A 56 5.48 2.61 -22.01
CA LYS A 56 6.07 3.94 -21.73
C LYS A 56 5.05 5.07 -21.52
N LYS A 57 3.79 4.76 -21.25
CA LYS A 57 2.79 5.79 -20.90
C LYS A 57 3.04 6.28 -19.47
N PRO A 58 2.57 7.49 -19.11
CA PRO A 58 2.68 7.99 -17.74
C PRO A 58 2.14 6.98 -16.72
N ALA A 59 2.76 6.92 -15.54
CA ALA A 59 2.38 5.99 -14.47
C ALA A 59 0.86 6.03 -14.18
N ALA A 60 0.27 7.23 -14.14
CA ALA A 60 -1.17 7.41 -13.99
C ALA A 60 -2.01 6.64 -15.03
N ASP A 61 -1.61 6.66 -16.30
CA ASP A 61 -2.31 5.94 -17.38
C ASP A 61 -2.17 4.42 -17.25
N GLN A 62 -1.00 3.96 -16.81
CA GLN A 62 -0.74 2.54 -16.57
C GLN A 62 -1.61 2.03 -15.41
N LEU A 63 -1.60 2.73 -14.28
CA LEU A 63 -2.37 2.40 -13.08
C LEU A 63 -3.88 2.49 -13.31
N ALA A 64 -4.38 3.51 -14.03
CA ALA A 64 -5.79 3.64 -14.38
C ALA A 64 -6.27 2.45 -15.22
N TYR A 65 -5.43 2.00 -16.17
CA TYR A 65 -5.77 0.86 -17.00
C TYR A 65 -5.72 -0.46 -16.23
N ALA A 66 -4.75 -0.64 -15.35
CA ALA A 66 -4.67 -1.79 -14.45
C ALA A 66 -5.88 -1.87 -13.53
N SER A 67 -6.29 -0.77 -12.91
CA SER A 67 -7.53 -0.67 -12.12
C SER A 67 -8.74 -1.14 -12.93
N LYS A 68 -8.93 -0.57 -14.13
CA LYS A 68 -10.05 -0.91 -15.02
C LYS A 68 -10.05 -2.38 -15.45
N MET A 69 -8.86 -2.94 -15.72
CA MET A 69 -8.71 -4.34 -16.11
C MET A 69 -9.07 -5.25 -14.94
N LEU A 70 -8.50 -4.97 -13.77
CA LEU A 70 -8.70 -5.75 -12.57
C LEU A 70 -10.16 -5.77 -12.13
N SER A 71 -10.84 -4.61 -12.07
CA SER A 71 -12.28 -4.54 -11.73
C SER A 71 -13.19 -5.30 -12.71
N LYS A 72 -12.74 -5.55 -13.94
CA LYS A 72 -13.51 -6.27 -14.94
C LYS A 72 -13.29 -7.77 -14.89
N GLN A 73 -12.05 -8.19 -14.62
CA GLN A 73 -11.63 -9.58 -14.82
C GLN A 73 -11.57 -10.38 -13.51
N ALA A 74 -11.38 -9.73 -12.36
CA ALA A 74 -11.33 -10.40 -11.07
C ALA A 74 -12.44 -9.87 -10.15
N GLN A 75 -13.14 -10.79 -9.48
CA GLN A 75 -14.34 -10.49 -8.67
C GLN A 75 -14.11 -10.65 -7.16
N SER A 76 -12.93 -11.09 -6.73
CA SER A 76 -12.62 -11.29 -5.30
C SER A 76 -12.60 -9.97 -4.53
N GLY A 77 -12.87 -10.01 -3.22
CA GLY A 77 -12.79 -8.81 -2.37
C GLY A 77 -11.39 -8.17 -2.36
N SER A 78 -10.33 -8.99 -2.49
CA SER A 78 -8.96 -8.49 -2.66
C SER A 78 -8.79 -7.77 -4.00
N ALA A 79 -9.36 -8.29 -5.09
CA ALA A 79 -9.31 -7.64 -6.40
C ALA A 79 -9.99 -6.26 -6.39
N GLN A 80 -11.13 -6.15 -5.71
CA GLN A 80 -11.83 -4.86 -5.54
C GLN A 80 -10.97 -3.85 -4.77
N ALA A 81 -10.37 -4.27 -3.66
CA ALA A 81 -9.50 -3.41 -2.84
C ALA A 81 -8.29 -2.90 -3.65
N TYR A 82 -7.57 -3.79 -4.34
CA TYR A 82 -6.43 -3.40 -5.18
C TYR A 82 -6.85 -2.54 -6.38
N ALA A 83 -7.99 -2.82 -7.01
CA ALA A 83 -8.48 -1.99 -8.10
C ALA A 83 -8.81 -0.57 -7.66
N GLN A 84 -9.37 -0.40 -6.46
CA GLN A 84 -9.59 0.93 -5.86
C GLN A 84 -8.27 1.63 -5.53
N GLY A 85 -7.30 0.91 -4.95
CA GLY A 85 -5.96 1.44 -4.68
C GLY A 85 -5.25 1.93 -5.96
N LEU A 86 -5.30 1.12 -7.02
CA LEU A 86 -4.78 1.49 -8.34
C LEU A 86 -5.49 2.72 -8.93
N SER A 87 -6.81 2.82 -8.77
CA SER A 87 -7.59 3.98 -9.23
C SER A 87 -7.18 5.26 -8.49
N ARG A 88 -7.06 5.20 -7.16
CA ARG A 88 -6.61 6.32 -6.32
C ARG A 88 -5.20 6.75 -6.69
N ALA A 89 -4.28 5.80 -6.82
CA ALA A 89 -2.92 6.06 -7.28
C ALA A 89 -2.90 6.72 -8.66
N ALA A 90 -3.70 6.23 -9.62
CA ALA A 90 -3.78 6.82 -10.94
C ALA A 90 -4.25 8.28 -10.93
N GLN A 91 -5.22 8.61 -10.07
CA GLN A 91 -5.69 9.98 -9.89
C GLN A 91 -4.62 10.88 -9.27
N GLN A 92 -3.95 10.40 -8.22
CA GLN A 92 -2.96 11.15 -7.47
C GLN A 92 -1.67 11.42 -8.26
N PHE A 93 -1.30 10.50 -9.16
CA PHE A 93 -0.13 10.65 -10.04
C PHE A 93 -0.45 11.33 -11.38
N LYS A 94 -1.65 11.87 -11.57
CA LYS A 94 -2.01 12.53 -12.83
C LYS A 94 -1.16 13.79 -13.03
N GLY A 95 -0.33 13.79 -14.08
CA GLY A 95 0.59 14.89 -14.37
C GLY A 95 1.84 14.93 -13.48
N ARG A 96 2.09 13.87 -12.70
CA ARG A 96 3.30 13.68 -11.89
C ARG A 96 4.03 12.44 -12.37
N ASP A 97 5.34 12.53 -12.50
CA ASP A 97 6.15 11.35 -12.81
C ASP A 97 6.35 10.51 -11.54
N LEU A 98 6.38 9.19 -11.71
CA LEU A 98 6.70 8.27 -10.63
C LEU A 98 8.22 8.21 -10.46
N GLN A 99 8.69 8.67 -9.31
CA GLN A 99 10.10 8.79 -8.96
C GLN A 99 10.36 8.14 -7.60
N PRO A 100 11.62 7.78 -7.27
CA PRO A 100 11.92 7.16 -5.98
C PRO A 100 11.44 7.97 -4.76
N GLU A 101 11.44 9.30 -4.85
CA GLU A 101 11.06 10.19 -3.75
C GLU A 101 9.55 10.16 -3.44
N ASN A 102 8.71 9.81 -4.42
CA ASN A 102 7.25 9.71 -4.25
C ASN A 102 6.75 8.25 -4.33
N ALA A 103 7.65 7.28 -4.38
CA ALA A 103 7.26 5.88 -4.52
C ALA A 103 6.60 5.29 -3.27
N LEU A 104 6.92 5.81 -2.08
CA LEU A 104 6.24 5.41 -0.85
C LEU A 104 4.76 5.80 -0.87
N GLU A 105 4.42 7.00 -1.38
CA GLU A 105 3.04 7.46 -1.59
C GLU A 105 2.26 6.47 -2.48
N LEU A 106 2.90 5.96 -3.55
CA LEU A 106 2.30 4.92 -4.38
C LEU A 106 1.98 3.65 -3.58
N ILE A 107 2.92 3.15 -2.77
CA ILE A 107 2.72 1.94 -1.96
C ILE A 107 1.55 2.13 -0.99
N GLU A 108 1.47 3.27 -0.31
CA GLU A 108 0.39 3.60 0.63
C GLU A 108 -0.98 3.63 -0.06
N LEU A 109 -1.07 4.25 -1.24
CA LEU A 109 -2.30 4.31 -2.03
C LEU A 109 -2.75 2.91 -2.46
N LEU A 110 -1.81 2.07 -2.92
CA LEU A 110 -2.07 0.68 -3.31
C LEU A 110 -2.52 -0.19 -2.14
N MET A 111 -1.97 0.01 -0.95
CA MET A 111 -2.37 -0.70 0.28
C MET A 111 -3.73 -0.24 0.82
N GLY A 112 -4.32 0.78 0.20
CA GLY A 112 -5.66 1.22 0.55
C GLY A 112 -5.71 2.27 1.64
N ASN A 113 -4.59 2.90 2.01
CA ASN A 113 -4.59 3.99 2.97
C ASN A 113 -5.21 5.25 2.33
N PRO A 114 -6.42 5.70 2.75
CA PRO A 114 -7.07 6.85 2.16
C PRO A 114 -6.36 8.17 2.50
N ALA A 115 -5.60 8.23 3.60
CA ALA A 115 -4.87 9.43 4.02
C ALA A 115 -3.85 9.91 2.99
N ALA A 116 -3.26 8.99 2.21
CA ALA A 116 -2.34 9.33 1.12
C ALA A 116 -3.00 10.09 -0.04
N SER A 117 -4.33 10.06 -0.15
CA SER A 117 -5.07 10.79 -1.19
C SER A 117 -5.25 12.28 -0.87
N GLN A 118 -4.90 12.72 0.36
CA GLN A 118 -5.03 14.11 0.81
C GLN A 118 -3.70 14.89 0.79
N ALA A 119 -2.59 14.27 0.34
CA ALA A 119 -1.33 14.96 0.13
C ALA A 119 -1.39 15.86 -1.12
N GLN A 120 -2.17 16.94 -1.05
CA GLN A 120 -1.97 18.09 -1.93
C GLN A 120 -0.73 18.83 -1.44
N ALA A 121 0.28 18.89 -2.31
CA ALA A 121 1.52 19.66 -2.22
C ALA A 121 1.57 20.72 -1.10
N GLN A 122 1.94 20.32 0.10
CA GLN A 122 2.44 21.19 1.15
C GLN A 122 3.92 20.84 1.38
N PRO A 123 4.77 21.83 1.68
CA PRO A 123 6.22 21.62 1.79
C PRO A 123 6.50 20.54 2.83
N ALA A 124 7.47 19.67 2.54
CA ALA A 124 7.86 18.53 3.36
C ALA A 124 8.03 18.92 4.82
N VAL A 125 6.97 18.71 5.60
CA VAL A 125 7.05 18.62 7.05
C VAL A 125 7.41 17.16 7.32
N ASP A 126 8.30 16.94 8.28
CA ASP A 126 8.75 15.61 8.64
C ASP A 126 7.52 14.74 8.99
N PRO A 127 7.24 13.65 8.25
CA PRO A 127 6.05 12.83 8.49
C PRO A 127 6.03 12.23 9.91
N ASN A 128 7.20 12.11 10.56
CA ASN A 128 7.25 11.78 11.98
C ASN A 128 6.81 12.96 12.87
N ALA A 129 7.18 14.20 12.54
CA ALA A 129 6.75 15.37 13.30
C ALA A 129 5.25 15.61 13.19
N GLU A 130 4.66 15.34 12.02
CA GLU A 130 3.23 15.54 11.78
C GLU A 130 2.37 14.47 12.48
N LEU A 131 2.83 13.21 12.48
CA LEU A 131 2.22 12.14 13.25
C LEU A 131 2.35 12.38 14.77
N LEU A 132 3.51 12.86 15.22
CA LEU A 132 3.74 13.21 16.62
C LEU A 132 2.91 14.43 17.06
N ASN A 133 2.72 15.40 16.18
CA ASN A 133 1.92 16.59 16.45
C ASN A 133 0.41 16.27 16.47
N SER A 134 -0.04 15.37 15.59
CA SER A 134 -1.40 14.81 15.61
C SER A 134 -1.65 13.98 16.88
N LEU A 135 -0.66 13.20 17.31
CA LEU A 135 -0.71 12.44 18.57
C LEU A 135 -0.72 13.37 19.79
N LEU A 136 0.06 14.45 19.78
CA LEU A 136 0.09 15.43 20.86
C LEU A 136 -1.21 16.25 20.95
N GLY A 137 -1.77 16.63 19.80
CA GLY A 137 -3.06 17.34 19.72
C GLY A 137 -4.24 16.50 20.21
N SER A 138 -4.23 15.19 19.93
CA SER A 138 -5.28 14.27 20.40
C SER A 138 -5.17 13.94 21.90
N LEU A 139 -3.97 13.95 22.48
CA LEU A 139 -3.75 13.77 23.92
C LEU A 139 -4.05 15.02 24.75
N SER A 140 -3.99 16.22 24.15
CA SER A 140 -4.33 17.48 24.85
C SER A 140 -5.83 17.75 24.97
N GLY A 141 -6.71 16.90 24.43
CA GLY A 141 -8.14 16.92 24.72
C GLY A 141 -8.91 18.15 24.21
N GLU A 142 -8.34 18.93 23.28
CA GLU A 142 -9.02 20.08 22.70
C GLU A 142 -9.86 19.60 21.50
N THR A 143 -11.07 19.11 21.78
CA THR A 143 -12.08 18.80 20.77
C THR A 143 -12.56 20.10 20.12
N GLN A 144 -11.90 20.51 19.03
CA GLN A 144 -12.43 21.57 18.18
C GLN A 144 -13.57 20.99 17.33
N SER A 145 -14.78 21.17 17.84
CA SER A 145 -16.02 20.96 17.13
C SER A 145 -16.08 21.86 15.88
N GLY A 146 -16.02 21.26 14.69
CA GLY A 146 -16.49 21.89 13.47
C GLY A 146 -15.67 21.63 12.22
N GLN A 147 -15.80 20.44 11.60
CA GLN A 147 -16.05 20.33 10.17
C GLN A 147 -16.39 18.89 9.79
N GLN A 148 -17.55 18.73 9.15
CA GLN A 148 -17.99 17.50 8.51
C GLN A 148 -17.05 17.14 7.36
N GLY A 149 -16.59 15.89 7.32
CA GLY A 149 -15.98 15.27 6.15
C GLY A 149 -14.49 14.97 6.25
N GLN A 150 -14.08 14.15 7.21
CA GLN A 150 -12.80 13.43 7.15
C GLN A 150 -12.97 12.05 7.79
N GLU A 151 -13.42 11.08 6.98
CA GLU A 151 -13.25 9.65 7.26
C GLU A 151 -11.76 9.32 7.08
N GLY A 152 -10.96 9.67 8.09
CA GLY A 152 -9.52 9.49 8.10
C GLY A 152 -9.07 8.99 9.47
N LEU A 153 -8.64 7.73 9.51
CA LEU A 153 -8.04 7.01 10.63
C LEU A 153 -8.87 7.11 11.92
N ASP A 154 -9.73 6.12 12.16
CA ASP A 154 -10.50 6.04 13.41
C ASP A 154 -9.52 6.00 14.60
N MET A 155 -9.90 6.61 15.72
CA MET A 155 -9.12 6.50 16.96
C MET A 155 -8.95 5.03 17.39
N ALA A 156 -9.90 4.17 16.98
CA ALA A 156 -9.78 2.74 17.09
C ALA A 156 -8.62 2.17 16.25
N ASP A 157 -8.44 2.62 15.01
CA ASP A 157 -7.35 2.20 14.12
C ASP A 157 -5.98 2.66 14.66
N LEU A 158 -5.91 3.88 15.21
CA LEU A 158 -4.69 4.40 15.83
C LEU A 158 -4.31 3.62 17.08
N LEU A 159 -5.29 3.31 17.94
CA LEU A 159 -5.05 2.49 19.14
C LEU A 159 -4.62 1.07 18.76
N ALA A 160 -5.27 0.46 17.76
CA ALA A 160 -4.91 -0.86 17.25
C ALA A 160 -3.47 -0.86 16.70
N GLY A 161 -3.10 0.14 15.90
CA GLY A 161 -1.74 0.31 15.40
C GLY A 161 -0.70 0.48 16.51
N GLY A 162 -1.01 1.28 17.53
CA GLY A 162 -0.14 1.47 18.70
C GLY A 162 0.09 0.20 19.52
N LEU A 163 -0.97 -0.60 19.73
CA LEU A 163 -0.88 -1.89 20.42
C LEU A 163 -0.10 -2.91 19.58
N ALA A 164 -0.32 -2.96 18.28
CA ALA A 164 0.43 -3.84 17.37
C ALA A 164 1.91 -3.51 17.37
N PHE A 165 2.28 -2.22 17.30
CA PHE A 165 3.66 -1.77 17.43
C PHE A 165 4.29 -2.25 18.74
N LEU A 166 3.63 -1.99 19.87
CA LEU A 166 4.12 -2.39 21.20
C LEU A 166 4.30 -3.90 21.30
N GLN A 167 3.34 -4.67 20.80
CA GLN A 167 3.40 -6.14 20.79
C GLN A 167 4.56 -6.66 19.94
N SER A 168 4.80 -6.07 18.76
CA SER A 168 5.94 -6.39 17.90
C SER A 168 7.28 -6.08 18.58
N ARG A 169 7.38 -4.93 19.26
CA ARG A 169 8.57 -4.59 20.06
C ARG A 169 8.80 -5.57 21.21
N GLN A 170 7.73 -6.04 21.86
CA GLN A 170 7.80 -7.07 22.90
C GLN A 170 8.23 -8.43 22.35
N ARG A 171 7.88 -8.75 21.10
CA ARG A 171 8.33 -9.97 20.39
C ARG A 171 9.78 -9.89 19.88
N GLY A 172 10.45 -8.75 20.07
CA GLY A 172 11.84 -8.52 19.64
C GLY A 172 11.98 -8.16 18.16
N GLU A 173 10.89 -7.81 17.48
CA GLU A 173 10.92 -7.38 16.08
C GLU A 173 11.61 -6.03 15.91
N SER A 174 12.22 -5.81 14.75
CA SER A 174 12.85 -4.54 14.43
C SER A 174 11.83 -3.40 14.40
N THR A 175 12.29 -2.16 14.61
CA THR A 175 11.40 -0.99 14.61
C THR A 175 10.63 -0.87 13.29
N MET A 176 11.25 -1.23 12.16
CA MET A 176 10.61 -1.17 10.84
C MET A 176 9.52 -2.23 10.68
N GLU A 177 9.77 -3.47 11.14
CA GLU A 177 8.75 -4.53 11.15
C GLU A 177 7.57 -4.15 12.06
N ALA A 178 7.85 -3.59 13.24
CA ALA A 178 6.81 -3.14 14.15
C ALA A 178 5.97 -1.99 13.57
N LEU A 179 6.58 -1.06 12.81
CA LEU A 179 5.87 0.01 12.11
C LEU A 179 5.00 -0.53 10.98
N LEU A 180 5.50 -1.50 10.20
CA LEU A 180 4.70 -2.16 9.18
C LEU A 180 3.50 -2.88 9.79
N ASP A 181 3.69 -3.56 10.92
CA ASP A 181 2.61 -4.24 11.66
C ASP A 181 1.56 -3.24 12.17
N ALA A 182 1.98 -2.08 12.67
CA ALA A 182 1.09 -1.01 13.10
C ALA A 182 0.26 -0.42 11.94
N VAL A 183 0.90 -0.13 10.81
CA VAL A 183 0.23 0.39 9.60
C VAL A 183 -0.76 -0.64 9.07
N MET A 184 -0.38 -1.92 9.06
CA MET A 184 -1.24 -2.99 8.59
C MET A 184 -2.45 -3.19 9.51
N ALA A 185 -2.27 -3.13 10.84
CA ALA A 185 -3.34 -3.26 11.82
C ALA A 185 -4.42 -2.18 11.69
N GLY A 186 -4.02 -0.94 11.36
CA GLY A 186 -4.96 0.16 11.08
C GLY A 186 -5.50 0.18 9.65
N SER A 187 -5.21 -0.83 8.82
CA SER A 187 -5.64 -0.88 7.42
C SER A 187 -6.69 -1.97 7.18
N GLN A 188 -7.41 -1.85 6.06
CA GLN A 188 -8.30 -2.92 5.57
C GLN A 188 -7.58 -4.27 5.36
N MET A 189 -6.25 -4.26 5.21
CA MET A 189 -5.46 -5.47 5.06
C MET A 189 -5.17 -6.18 6.39
N GLY A 190 -5.29 -5.50 7.54
CA GLY A 190 -5.14 -6.09 8.87
C GLY A 190 -6.34 -6.90 9.34
N GLN A 191 -7.47 -6.82 8.64
CA GLN A 191 -8.74 -7.45 9.04
C GLN A 191 -8.71 -8.99 8.99
N SER A 192 -7.77 -9.59 8.28
CA SER A 192 -7.60 -11.06 8.26
C SER A 192 -6.12 -11.44 8.17
N ALA A 193 -5.79 -12.64 8.68
CA ALA A 193 -4.41 -13.15 8.67
C ALA A 193 -3.82 -13.24 7.26
N HIS A 194 -4.57 -13.80 6.30
CA HIS A 194 -4.13 -13.93 4.91
C HIS A 194 -3.93 -12.58 4.21
N ARG A 195 -4.78 -11.57 4.49
CA ARG A 195 -4.60 -10.21 3.96
C ARG A 195 -3.36 -9.56 4.55
N ALA A 196 -3.16 -9.70 5.87
CA ALA A 196 -1.99 -9.16 6.54
C ALA A 196 -0.70 -9.77 5.96
N GLN A 197 -0.66 -11.10 5.82
CA GLN A 197 0.49 -11.81 5.25
C GLN A 197 0.75 -11.40 3.79
N SER A 198 -0.27 -11.36 2.94
CA SER A 198 -0.09 -10.93 1.54
C SER A 198 0.33 -9.47 1.44
N GLY A 199 -0.20 -8.60 2.31
CA GLY A 199 0.16 -7.19 2.34
C GLY A 199 1.62 -6.97 2.73
N LYS A 200 2.14 -7.72 3.72
CA LYS A 200 3.57 -7.71 4.08
C LYS A 200 4.47 -8.16 2.92
N LEU A 201 4.08 -9.21 2.19
CA LEU A 201 4.83 -9.67 1.02
C LEU A 201 4.84 -8.61 -0.10
N VAL A 202 3.68 -8.02 -0.40
CA VAL A 202 3.56 -6.97 -1.41
C VAL A 202 4.40 -5.75 -1.02
N SER A 203 4.20 -5.19 0.18
CA SER A 203 4.90 -3.98 0.62
C SER A 203 6.41 -4.22 0.76
N GLY A 204 6.82 -5.35 1.33
CA GLY A 204 8.24 -5.72 1.45
C GLY A 204 8.93 -5.84 0.08
N THR A 205 8.26 -6.46 -0.90
CA THR A 205 8.80 -6.57 -2.27
C THR A 205 8.89 -5.20 -2.94
N LEU A 206 7.87 -4.36 -2.80
CA LEU A 206 7.87 -3.00 -3.35
C LEU A 206 9.02 -2.18 -2.75
N LEU A 207 9.17 -2.18 -1.42
CA LEU A 207 10.25 -1.49 -0.73
C LEU A 207 11.63 -2.00 -1.15
N GLN A 208 11.79 -3.32 -1.31
CA GLN A 208 13.03 -3.92 -1.78
C GLN A 208 13.37 -3.47 -3.20
N MET A 209 12.39 -3.43 -4.11
CA MET A 209 12.59 -2.95 -5.48
C MET A 209 12.97 -1.46 -5.51
N LEU A 210 12.37 -0.64 -4.65
CA LEU A 210 12.73 0.76 -4.53
C LEU A 210 14.14 0.94 -3.96
N ALA A 211 14.50 0.19 -2.92
CA ALA A 211 15.83 0.22 -2.32
C ALA A 211 16.92 -0.24 -3.32
N GLN A 212 16.63 -1.24 -4.15
CA GLN A 212 17.54 -1.70 -5.21
C GLN A 212 17.66 -0.69 -6.35
N GLY A 213 16.56 -0.04 -6.74
CA GLY A 213 16.58 1.05 -7.72
C GLY A 213 17.34 2.29 -7.23
N LEU A 214 17.38 2.51 -5.91
CA LEU A 214 18.13 3.57 -5.24
C LEU A 214 19.61 3.20 -4.98
N GLY A 215 19.90 1.92 -4.69
CA GLY A 215 21.23 1.41 -4.34
C GLY A 215 22.06 0.86 -5.50
N GLY A 216 21.48 0.74 -6.70
CA GLY A 216 22.14 0.28 -7.92
C GLY A 216 22.90 1.37 -8.67
N ARG A 217 23.65 2.23 -7.97
CA ARG A 217 24.56 3.24 -8.55
C ARG A 217 25.91 3.22 -7.87
#